data_AF-A0A150S0Z6-F1
#
_entry.id   AF-A0A150S0Z6-F1
#
_cell.length_a   1.000
_cell.length_b   1.000
_cell.length_c   1.000
_cell.angle_alpha   90.00
_cell.angle_beta   90.00
_cell.angle_gamma   90.00
#
_symmetry.space_group_name_H-M   'P 1'
#
loop_
_entity.id
_entity.type
_entity.pdbx_description
1 polymer ?
#
loop_
_entity_poly.entity_id
_entity_poly.type
_entity_poly.pdbx_seq_one_letter_code
_entity_poly.pdbx_strand_id
1 'polypeptide(L)'
;MKNASIARSRRRSRERGAAVFIVVLVITMLTAIGLFAAHAATLSTIASGHERRMTQTHYLAEYAMQLSLAEIEQRGGLGGLSTGVDCLGAPIDCRTINSRELQSSAAEGLLELDEPGAPGSLGRTDVRWTFEVELSDSIRPALGKHDGTSQTEQTQVGIDYCTVAMNGRLIAWPDPGSTPDEGEVVATAGSQEALSLVAHVLCP
;
A
#
# COMPACT_ATOMS: atom_id res chain seq x y z
N MET A 1 -7.76 21.79 82.45
CA MET A 1 -8.50 20.93 81.48
C MET A 1 -8.48 21.41 80.02
N LYS A 2 -7.75 22.48 79.63
CA LYS A 2 -7.73 22.98 78.23
C LYS A 2 -6.85 22.17 77.25
N ASN A 3 -5.90 21.37 77.74
CA ASN A 3 -4.94 20.66 76.87
C ASN A 3 -5.51 19.38 76.22
N ALA A 4 -6.54 18.76 76.81
CA ALA A 4 -7.14 17.51 76.30
C ALA A 4 -8.07 17.73 75.10
N SER A 5 -8.73 18.89 74.99
CA SER A 5 -9.61 19.21 73.86
C SER A 5 -8.83 19.53 72.58
N ILE A 6 -7.65 20.17 72.71
CA ILE A 6 -6.74 20.45 71.59
C ILE A 6 -6.17 19.15 71.02
N ALA A 7 -5.77 18.19 71.88
CA ALA A 7 -5.28 16.89 71.44
C ALA A 7 -6.34 16.06 70.70
N ARG A 8 -7.60 16.10 71.14
CA ARG A 8 -8.73 15.43 70.45
C ARG A 8 -9.09 16.10 69.12
N SER A 9 -9.07 17.42 69.05
CA SER A 9 -9.33 18.18 67.81
C SER A 9 -8.26 17.89 66.74
N ARG A 10 -6.98 17.85 67.13
CA ARG A 10 -5.88 17.46 66.22
C ARG A 10 -6.01 16.04 65.68
N ARG A 11 -6.54 15.09 66.46
CA ARG A 11 -6.72 13.69 66.01
C ARG A 11 -7.83 13.59 64.93
N ARG A 12 -8.96 14.27 65.14
CA ARG A 12 -10.05 14.34 64.14
C ARG A 12 -9.67 15.09 62.87
N SER A 13 -8.82 16.13 62.98
CA SER A 13 -8.32 16.86 61.81
C SER A 13 -7.40 15.98 60.94
N ARG A 14 -6.58 15.11 61.56
CA ARG A 14 -5.73 14.14 60.85
C ARG A 14 -6.52 13.04 60.12
N GLU A 15 -7.62 12.57 60.71
CA GLU A 15 -8.50 11.55 60.09
C GLU A 15 -9.17 12.08 58.82
N ARG A 16 -9.56 13.37 58.79
CA ARG A 16 -10.14 14.00 57.59
C ARG A 16 -9.14 14.20 56.46
N GLY A 17 -7.88 14.53 56.79
CA GLY A 17 -6.82 14.65 55.78
C GLY A 17 -6.48 13.34 55.08
N ALA A 18 -6.49 12.22 55.83
CA ALA A 18 -6.22 10.89 55.27
C ALA A 18 -7.30 10.44 54.28
N ALA A 19 -8.59 10.68 54.60
CA ALA A 19 -9.69 10.33 53.70
C ALA A 19 -9.62 11.11 52.37
N VAL A 20 -9.36 12.42 52.44
CA VAL A 20 -9.21 13.26 51.24
C VAL A 20 -8.02 12.81 50.40
N PHE A 21 -6.89 12.46 51.03
CA PHE A 21 -5.72 11.93 50.34
C PHE A 21 -6.02 10.65 49.56
N ILE A 22 -6.73 9.69 50.18
CA ILE A 22 -7.10 8.43 49.52
C ILE A 22 -8.02 8.70 48.32
N VAL A 23 -9.02 9.58 48.45
CA VAL A 23 -9.93 9.90 47.34
C VAL A 23 -9.18 10.54 46.17
N VAL A 24 -8.30 11.51 46.45
CA VAL A 24 -7.49 12.14 45.40
C VAL A 24 -6.59 11.10 44.74
N LEU A 25 -5.94 10.21 45.50
CA LEU A 25 -5.11 9.14 44.97
C LEU A 25 -5.89 8.18 44.07
N VAL A 26 -7.12 7.82 44.45
CA VAL A 26 -7.99 6.98 43.62
C VAL A 26 -8.40 7.70 42.34
N ILE A 27 -8.78 8.98 42.43
CA ILE A 27 -9.14 9.79 41.25
C ILE A 27 -7.95 9.93 40.31
N THR A 28 -6.74 10.19 40.81
CA THR A 28 -5.54 10.30 39.95
C THR A 28 -5.20 8.97 39.30
N MET A 29 -5.27 7.85 40.03
CA MET A 29 -5.05 6.52 39.44
C MET A 29 -6.09 6.19 38.36
N LEU A 30 -7.38 6.46 38.60
CA LEU A 30 -8.43 6.24 37.60
C LEU A 30 -8.25 7.14 36.36
N THR A 31 -7.85 8.40 36.57
CA THR A 31 -7.56 9.34 35.47
C THR A 31 -6.37 8.86 34.65
N ALA A 32 -5.29 8.42 35.30
CA ALA A 32 -4.10 7.90 34.62
C ALA A 32 -4.43 6.66 33.77
N ILE A 33 -5.25 5.73 34.29
CA ILE A 33 -5.72 4.55 33.54
C ILE A 33 -6.59 4.99 32.35
N GLY A 34 -7.50 5.95 32.54
CA GLY A 34 -8.33 6.48 31.47
C GLY A 34 -7.53 7.11 30.34
N LEU A 35 -6.52 7.93 30.67
CA LEU A 35 -5.63 8.54 29.69
C LEU A 35 -4.79 7.50 28.93
N PHE A 36 -4.26 6.51 29.64
CA PHE A 36 -3.52 5.42 29.03
C PHE A 36 -4.40 4.60 28.07
N ALA A 37 -5.62 4.26 28.49
CA ALA A 37 -6.56 3.52 27.65
C ALA A 37 -6.95 4.31 26.39
N ALA A 38 -7.22 5.62 26.52
CA ALA A 38 -7.52 6.48 25.38
C ALA A 38 -6.34 6.58 24.38
N HIS A 39 -5.12 6.68 24.90
CA HIS A 39 -3.92 6.70 24.09
C HIS A 39 -3.70 5.37 23.36
N ALA A 40 -3.86 4.23 24.05
CA ALA A 40 -3.74 2.90 23.47
C ALA A 40 -4.79 2.64 22.36
N ALA A 41 -6.04 3.05 22.59
CA ALA A 41 -7.10 2.95 21.59
C ALA A 41 -6.80 3.81 20.35
N THR A 42 -6.26 5.01 20.54
CA THR A 42 -5.87 5.90 19.44
C THR A 42 -4.75 5.28 18.60
N LEU A 43 -3.69 4.77 19.23
CA LEU A 43 -2.61 4.07 18.53
C LEU A 43 -3.11 2.84 17.77
N SER A 44 -3.99 2.03 18.39
CA SER A 44 -4.58 0.87 17.73
C SER A 44 -5.37 1.27 16.49
N THR A 45 -6.14 2.36 16.57
CA THR A 45 -6.93 2.87 15.44
C THR A 45 -6.03 3.34 14.29
N ILE A 46 -4.95 4.04 14.61
CA ILE A 46 -3.96 4.49 13.62
C ILE A 46 -3.28 3.29 12.96
N ALA A 47 -2.84 2.30 13.75
CA ALA A 47 -2.20 1.09 13.24
C ALA A 47 -3.13 0.30 12.29
N SER A 48 -4.39 0.07 12.68
CA SER A 48 -5.37 -0.59 11.80
C SER A 48 -5.65 0.22 10.53
N GLY A 49 -5.57 1.56 10.59
CA GLY A 49 -5.68 2.41 9.42
C GLY A 49 -4.53 2.20 8.42
N HIS A 50 -3.30 2.07 8.92
CA HIS A 50 -2.14 1.77 8.08
C HIS A 50 -2.21 0.37 7.46
N GLU A 51 -2.65 -0.63 8.21
CA GLU A 51 -2.81 -2.01 7.72
C GLU A 51 -3.81 -2.08 6.57
N ARG A 52 -4.98 -1.44 6.70
CA ARG A 52 -5.98 -1.37 5.62
C ARG A 52 -5.42 -0.72 4.35
N ARG A 53 -4.66 0.36 4.49
CA ARG A 53 -4.04 1.05 3.35
C ARG A 53 -3.01 0.17 2.66
N MET A 54 -2.18 -0.52 3.43
CA MET A 54 -1.19 -1.47 2.89
C MET A 54 -1.87 -2.59 2.10
N THR A 55 -2.90 -3.22 2.65
CA THR A 55 -3.65 -4.29 1.96
C THR A 55 -4.28 -3.79 0.66
N GLN A 56 -4.77 -2.56 0.62
CA GLN A 56 -5.35 -1.99 -0.59
C GLN A 56 -4.31 -1.64 -1.65
N THR A 57 -3.18 -1.05 -1.24
CA THR A 57 -2.08 -0.81 -2.19
C THR A 57 -1.52 -2.11 -2.73
N HIS A 58 -1.49 -3.15 -1.91
CA HIS A 58 -1.12 -4.49 -2.34
C HIS A 58 -2.07 -5.03 -3.41
N TYR A 59 -3.38 -5.04 -3.17
CA TYR A 59 -4.35 -5.49 -4.17
C TYR A 59 -4.30 -4.66 -5.45
N LEU A 60 -4.16 -3.34 -5.33
CA LEU A 60 -4.02 -2.47 -6.49
C LEU A 60 -2.77 -2.80 -7.30
N ALA A 61 -1.64 -3.09 -6.62
CA ALA A 61 -0.41 -3.48 -7.28
C ALA A 61 -0.55 -4.84 -7.98
N GLU A 62 -1.22 -5.82 -7.34
CA GLU A 62 -1.49 -7.12 -7.97
C GLU A 62 -2.35 -6.99 -9.22
N TYR A 63 -3.43 -6.21 -9.16
CA TYR A 63 -4.29 -5.96 -10.33
C TYR A 63 -3.56 -5.22 -11.44
N ALA A 64 -2.75 -4.22 -11.09
CA ALA A 64 -1.96 -3.49 -12.07
C ALA A 64 -0.93 -4.42 -12.75
N MET A 65 -0.31 -5.33 -11.99
CA MET A 65 0.62 -6.34 -12.52
C MET A 65 -0.07 -7.32 -13.48
N GLN A 66 -1.26 -7.81 -13.12
CA GLN A 66 -2.07 -8.69 -13.97
C GLN A 66 -2.51 -7.98 -15.25
N LEU A 67 -2.91 -6.71 -15.15
CA LEU A 67 -3.29 -5.91 -16.30
C LEU A 67 -2.09 -5.66 -17.22
N SER A 68 -0.91 -5.38 -16.67
CA SER A 68 0.31 -5.27 -17.47
C SER A 68 0.61 -6.56 -18.23
N LEU A 69 0.43 -7.72 -17.61
CA LEU A 69 0.60 -9.00 -18.32
C LEU A 69 -0.43 -9.16 -19.45
N ALA A 70 -1.70 -8.86 -19.20
CA ALA A 70 -2.75 -8.91 -20.21
C ALA A 70 -2.48 -7.95 -21.39
N GLU A 71 -1.98 -6.74 -21.10
CA GLU A 71 -1.61 -5.76 -22.13
C GLU A 71 -0.44 -6.26 -23.00
N ILE A 72 0.55 -6.92 -22.40
CA ILE A 72 1.66 -7.53 -23.14
C ILE A 72 1.15 -8.62 -24.09
N GLU A 73 0.25 -9.48 -23.61
CA GLU A 73 -0.37 -10.52 -24.43
C GLU A 73 -1.21 -9.93 -25.56
N GLN A 74 -2.01 -8.89 -25.27
CA GLN A 74 -2.85 -8.20 -26.24
C GLN A 74 -2.03 -7.54 -27.37
N ARG A 75 -0.81 -7.06 -27.05
CA ARG A 75 0.13 -6.50 -28.04
C ARG A 75 0.91 -7.56 -28.82
N GLY A 76 0.69 -8.84 -28.55
CA GLY A 76 1.41 -9.93 -29.20
C GLY A 76 2.84 -10.13 -28.68
N GLY A 77 3.14 -9.69 -27.45
CA GLY A 77 4.42 -9.91 -26.80
C GLY A 77 5.25 -8.65 -26.57
N LEU A 78 6.55 -8.84 -26.31
CA LEU A 78 7.44 -7.75 -25.90
C LEU A 78 7.67 -6.71 -26.99
N GLY A 79 7.50 -7.06 -28.27
CA GLY A 79 7.81 -6.20 -29.41
C GLY A 79 7.04 -4.88 -29.45
N GLY A 80 5.83 -4.85 -28.88
CA GLY A 80 4.95 -3.67 -28.83
C GLY A 80 5.17 -2.74 -27.64
N LEU A 81 6.17 -3.01 -26.79
CA LEU A 81 6.47 -2.19 -25.61
C LEU A 81 7.61 -1.21 -25.87
N SER A 82 7.51 -0.03 -25.26
CA SER A 82 8.60 0.95 -25.26
C SER A 82 9.81 0.44 -24.49
N THR A 83 11.00 0.70 -25.01
CA THR A 83 12.26 0.52 -24.29
C THR A 83 12.36 1.56 -23.17
N GLY A 84 12.58 1.10 -21.94
CA GLY A 84 12.78 1.97 -20.78
C GLY A 84 14.18 2.59 -20.79
N VAL A 85 14.30 3.85 -20.37
CA VAL A 85 15.58 4.58 -20.32
C VAL A 85 16.23 4.51 -18.93
N ASP A 86 15.45 4.22 -17.88
CA ASP A 86 15.88 4.26 -16.46
C ASP A 86 15.38 3.05 -15.66
N CYS A 87 15.73 1.84 -16.08
CA CYS A 87 15.32 0.64 -15.34
C CYS A 87 16.27 0.32 -14.18
N LEU A 88 15.69 -0.16 -13.08
CA LEU A 88 16.37 -0.41 -11.81
C LEU A 88 17.35 -1.60 -11.85
N GLY A 89 17.26 -2.50 -12.85
CA GLY A 89 17.92 -3.81 -12.87
C GLY A 89 19.08 -4.02 -13.86
N ALA A 90 18.94 -3.65 -15.15
CA ALA A 90 19.99 -3.79 -16.17
C ALA A 90 19.63 -3.05 -17.49
N PRO A 91 20.61 -2.47 -18.23
CA PRO A 91 20.33 -1.49 -19.30
C PRO A 91 20.13 -2.07 -20.71
N ILE A 92 20.35 -3.36 -20.97
CA ILE A 92 20.56 -3.83 -22.35
C ILE A 92 19.24 -4.12 -23.10
N ASP A 93 18.17 -4.49 -22.40
CA ASP A 93 16.86 -4.78 -23.03
C ASP A 93 15.72 -4.61 -22.01
N CYS A 94 15.67 -3.45 -21.35
CA CYS A 94 14.57 -3.17 -20.44
C CYS A 94 13.37 -2.58 -21.19
N ARG A 95 12.17 -3.07 -20.89
CA ARG A 95 10.92 -2.50 -21.38
C ARG A 95 10.07 -2.06 -20.21
N THR A 96 9.34 -0.97 -20.38
CA THR A 96 8.47 -0.44 -19.32
C THR A 96 7.03 -0.30 -19.76
N ILE A 97 6.12 -0.48 -18.81
CA ILE A 97 4.69 -0.21 -18.94
C ILE A 97 4.30 0.70 -17.78
N ASN A 98 3.72 1.85 -18.08
CA ASN A 98 3.31 2.80 -17.05
C ASN A 98 1.78 2.89 -16.92
N SER A 99 1.33 3.46 -15.81
CA SER A 99 -0.08 3.67 -15.49
C SER A 99 -0.86 4.44 -16.57
N ARG A 100 -0.24 5.42 -17.23
CA ARG A 100 -0.88 6.20 -18.31
C ARG A 100 -1.15 5.33 -19.53
N GLU A 101 -0.21 4.47 -19.88
CA GLU A 101 -0.33 3.54 -21.00
C GLU A 101 -1.40 2.46 -20.73
N LEU A 102 -1.44 1.94 -19.50
CA LEU A 102 -2.49 1.03 -19.05
C LEU A 102 -3.86 1.70 -19.08
N GLN A 103 -3.97 2.93 -18.57
CA GLN A 103 -5.23 3.68 -18.58
C GLN A 103 -5.71 4.00 -20.00
N SER A 104 -4.80 4.27 -20.94
CA SER A 104 -5.20 4.50 -22.34
C SER A 104 -5.67 3.24 -23.06
N SER A 105 -5.26 2.07 -22.59
CA SER A 105 -5.56 0.77 -23.21
C SER A 105 -6.76 0.07 -22.53
N ALA A 106 -7.06 0.44 -21.29
CA ALA A 106 -8.21 -0.06 -20.55
C ALA A 106 -9.52 0.54 -21.10
N ALA A 107 -10.54 -0.32 -21.28
CA ALA A 107 -11.87 0.09 -21.73
C ALA A 107 -12.66 0.87 -20.65
N GLU A 108 -12.30 0.66 -19.38
CA GLU A 108 -12.91 1.27 -18.21
C GLU A 108 -11.82 1.85 -17.29
N GLY A 109 -12.19 2.77 -16.40
CA GLY A 109 -11.26 3.27 -15.40
C GLY A 109 -10.81 2.13 -14.50
N LEU A 110 -9.49 1.94 -14.35
CA LEU A 110 -8.91 0.90 -13.47
C LEU A 110 -9.40 0.95 -12.02
N LEU A 111 -9.85 2.14 -11.59
CA LEU A 111 -10.46 2.36 -10.29
C LEU A 111 -11.82 2.98 -10.49
N GLU A 112 -12.84 2.32 -9.94
CA GLU A 112 -14.11 2.98 -9.65
C GLU A 112 -13.90 3.79 -8.36
N LEU A 113 -13.79 5.11 -8.51
CA LEU A 113 -13.70 6.03 -7.39
C LEU A 113 -15.13 6.43 -6.99
N ASP A 114 -15.43 6.33 -5.70
CA ASP A 114 -16.70 6.84 -5.14
C ASP A 114 -16.87 8.33 -5.47
N GLU A 115 -18.12 8.78 -5.62
CA GLU A 115 -18.41 10.19 -5.85
C GLU A 115 -17.77 11.09 -4.78
N PRO A 116 -17.18 12.24 -5.18
CA PRO A 116 -16.51 13.15 -4.25
C PRO A 116 -17.50 13.65 -3.20
N GLY A 117 -17.30 13.25 -1.93
CA GLY A 117 -18.07 13.75 -0.79
C GLY A 117 -18.68 12.68 0.12
N ALA A 118 -18.70 11.40 -0.27
CA ALA A 118 -19.05 10.32 0.66
C ALA A 118 -17.79 9.89 1.42
N PRO A 119 -17.71 9.98 2.76
CA PRO A 119 -16.57 9.44 3.49
C PRO A 119 -16.52 7.93 3.29
N GLY A 120 -15.66 7.48 2.37
CA GLY A 120 -15.38 6.05 2.19
C GLY A 120 -14.88 5.44 3.50
N SER A 121 -15.02 4.13 3.67
CA SER A 121 -14.65 3.38 4.89
C SER A 121 -13.16 3.47 5.29
N LEU A 122 -12.38 4.23 4.52
CA LEU A 122 -10.92 4.37 4.53
C LEU A 122 -10.48 5.83 4.73
N GLY A 123 -11.45 6.76 4.83
CA GLY A 123 -11.25 8.13 5.27
C GLY A 123 -10.99 9.18 4.18
N ARG A 124 -10.65 8.80 2.93
CA ARG A 124 -10.51 9.74 1.80
C ARG A 124 -10.95 9.10 0.47
N THR A 125 -11.75 9.82 -0.30
CA THR A 125 -12.24 9.44 -1.64
C THR A 125 -11.23 9.74 -2.74
N ASP A 126 -10.35 10.70 -2.51
CA ASP A 126 -9.48 11.23 -3.55
C ASP A 126 -8.08 10.61 -3.38
N VAL A 127 -7.86 9.49 -4.06
CA VAL A 127 -6.57 8.79 -4.09
C VAL A 127 -6.04 8.81 -5.52
N ARG A 128 -4.81 9.30 -5.67
CA ARG A 128 -4.04 9.18 -6.91
C ARG A 128 -3.06 8.04 -6.78
N TRP A 129 -2.77 7.41 -7.90
CA TRP A 129 -1.84 6.30 -7.96
C TRP A 129 -1.02 6.37 -9.24
N THR A 130 0.17 5.82 -9.16
CA THR A 130 1.00 5.52 -10.33
C THR A 130 1.58 4.13 -10.16
N PHE A 131 1.74 3.46 -11.28
CA PHE A 131 2.29 2.13 -11.37
C PHE A 131 3.22 2.08 -12.55
N GLU A 132 4.34 1.42 -12.35
CA GLU A 132 5.35 1.19 -13.37
C GLU A 132 5.80 -0.25 -13.29
N VAL A 133 5.75 -0.97 -14.41
CA VAL A 133 6.32 -2.30 -14.55
C VAL A 133 7.55 -2.20 -15.41
N GLU A 134 8.65 -2.69 -14.88
CA GLU A 134 9.88 -2.93 -15.60
C GLU A 134 9.98 -4.40 -15.96
N LEU A 135 10.28 -4.67 -17.22
CA LEU A 135 10.56 -6.00 -17.73
C LEU A 135 12.05 -6.10 -18.03
N SER A 136 12.73 -7.05 -17.40
CA SER A 136 14.15 -7.34 -17.59
C SER A 136 14.38 -8.82 -17.91
N ASP A 137 15.62 -9.13 -18.30
CA ASP A 137 16.12 -10.50 -18.42
C ASP A 137 15.27 -11.40 -19.33
N SER A 138 15.04 -10.96 -20.57
CA SER A 138 14.34 -11.79 -21.57
C SER A 138 15.22 -12.97 -21.99
N ILE A 139 14.90 -14.16 -21.49
CA ILE A 139 15.60 -15.41 -21.81
C ILE A 139 14.83 -16.16 -22.91
N ARG A 140 15.55 -16.54 -23.98
CA ARG A 140 15.06 -17.40 -25.06
C ARG A 140 15.83 -18.71 -25.13
N PRO A 141 15.17 -19.87 -25.34
CA PRO A 141 13.72 -20.06 -25.26
C PRO A 141 13.22 -19.95 -23.82
N ALA A 142 11.92 -19.73 -23.63
CA ALA A 142 11.30 -19.73 -22.31
C ALA A 142 11.63 -20.99 -21.50
N LEU A 143 11.81 -20.81 -20.19
CA LEU A 143 12.08 -21.89 -19.26
C LEU A 143 10.84 -22.80 -19.12
N GLY A 144 10.95 -24.06 -19.56
CA GLY A 144 9.90 -25.06 -19.40
C GLY A 144 9.34 -25.57 -20.72
N LYS A 145 8.26 -26.36 -20.62
CA LYS A 145 7.48 -26.82 -21.79
C LYS A 145 6.17 -26.03 -21.81
N HIS A 146 5.83 -25.46 -22.96
CA HIS A 146 4.57 -24.75 -23.16
C HIS A 146 3.66 -25.55 -24.09
N ASP A 147 2.37 -25.61 -23.79
CA ASP A 147 1.41 -26.28 -24.65
C ASP A 147 1.34 -25.55 -26.01
N GLY A 148 1.34 -26.32 -27.11
CA GLY A 148 1.42 -25.76 -28.46
C GLY A 148 2.83 -25.58 -29.02
N THR A 149 3.90 -25.76 -28.23
CA THR A 149 5.29 -25.70 -28.74
C THR A 149 5.87 -27.06 -29.18
N SER A 150 5.03 -28.07 -29.38
CA SER A 150 5.45 -29.42 -29.81
C SER A 150 5.97 -29.43 -31.25
N GLN A 151 7.28 -29.68 -31.44
CA GLN A 151 7.99 -29.84 -32.72
C GLN A 151 7.62 -31.13 -33.49
N THR A 152 6.36 -31.54 -33.49
CA THR A 152 5.88 -32.66 -34.32
C THR A 152 5.31 -32.13 -35.63
N GLU A 153 5.94 -32.50 -36.73
CA GLU A 153 6.20 -31.71 -37.95
C GLU A 153 5.03 -31.25 -38.85
N GLN A 154 3.75 -31.51 -38.58
CA GLN A 154 2.75 -31.43 -39.69
C GLN A 154 1.62 -30.41 -39.57
N THR A 155 1.42 -29.76 -38.43
CA THR A 155 0.39 -28.69 -38.29
C THR A 155 0.76 -27.67 -37.20
N GLN A 156 2.01 -27.18 -37.20
CA GLN A 156 2.53 -26.38 -36.09
C GLN A 156 2.34 -24.87 -36.34
N VAL A 157 1.75 -24.18 -35.36
CA VAL A 157 1.89 -22.73 -35.22
C VAL A 157 3.17 -22.50 -34.43
N GLY A 158 4.21 -21.95 -35.07
CA GLY A 158 5.47 -21.64 -34.42
C GLY A 158 5.32 -20.42 -33.51
N ILE A 159 5.03 -20.66 -32.23
CA ILE A 159 4.93 -19.61 -31.21
C ILE A 159 6.22 -19.63 -30.37
N ASP A 160 6.97 -18.54 -30.39
CA ASP A 160 8.20 -18.38 -29.60
C ASP A 160 7.87 -17.66 -28.28
N TYR A 161 8.28 -18.26 -27.16
CA TYR A 161 8.04 -17.72 -25.82
C TYR A 161 9.37 -17.33 -25.18
N CYS A 162 9.34 -16.24 -24.43
CA CYS A 162 10.44 -15.65 -23.67
C CYS A 162 10.08 -15.73 -22.19
N THR A 163 11.04 -16.09 -21.34
CA THR A 163 10.90 -15.85 -19.89
C THR A 163 11.40 -14.44 -19.59
N VAL A 164 10.61 -13.64 -18.87
CA VAL A 164 10.96 -12.29 -18.44
C VAL A 164 10.81 -12.16 -16.93
N ALA A 165 11.70 -11.41 -16.30
CA ALA A 165 11.51 -10.90 -14.96
C ALA A 165 10.72 -9.59 -15.04
N MET A 166 9.61 -9.51 -14.30
CA MET A 166 8.77 -8.33 -14.23
C MET A 166 8.85 -7.77 -12.81
N ASN A 167 9.19 -6.49 -12.68
CA ASN A 167 9.24 -5.77 -11.42
C ASN A 167 8.25 -4.61 -11.49
N GLY A 168 7.16 -4.72 -10.73
CA GLY A 168 6.14 -3.68 -10.60
C GLY A 168 6.37 -2.82 -9.38
N ARG A 169 6.25 -1.50 -9.53
CA ARG A 169 6.25 -0.55 -8.41
C ARG A 169 4.97 0.26 -8.45
N LEU A 170 4.22 0.23 -7.36
CA LEU A 170 3.03 1.03 -7.16
C LEU A 170 3.26 2.07 -6.08
N ILE A 171 2.80 3.29 -6.33
CA ILE A 171 2.72 4.35 -5.33
C ILE A 171 1.29 4.87 -5.35
N ALA A 172 0.63 4.89 -4.20
CA ALA A 172 -0.68 5.52 -4.03
C ALA A 172 -0.60 6.62 -2.97
N TRP A 173 -1.15 7.80 -3.26
CA TRP A 173 -1.09 8.97 -2.40
C TRP A 173 -2.42 9.73 -2.42
N PRO A 174 -2.75 10.49 -1.36
CA PRO A 174 -3.96 11.31 -1.37
C PRO A 174 -3.85 12.40 -2.45
N ASP A 175 -4.91 12.62 -3.22
CA ASP A 175 -4.98 13.75 -4.14
C ASP A 175 -5.04 15.06 -3.31
N PRO A 176 -4.05 15.94 -3.44
CA PRO A 176 -4.09 17.21 -2.73
C PRO A 176 -5.05 18.23 -3.35
N GLY A 177 -5.64 17.96 -4.52
CA GLY A 177 -6.55 18.85 -5.24
C GLY A 177 -5.87 20.06 -5.89
N SER A 178 -5.05 20.84 -5.14
CA SER A 178 -4.38 22.05 -5.63
C SER A 178 -2.85 21.98 -5.47
N THR A 179 -2.15 21.70 -6.57
CA THR A 179 -0.70 21.91 -6.82
C THR A 179 0.25 21.99 -5.59
N PRO A 180 0.32 21.04 -4.66
CA PRO A 180 1.58 20.84 -3.96
C PRO A 180 2.51 20.13 -4.94
N ASP A 181 3.81 20.23 -4.68
CA ASP A 181 4.79 19.43 -5.40
C ASP A 181 4.45 17.95 -5.19
N GLU A 182 4.01 17.25 -6.25
CA GLU A 182 3.54 15.84 -6.15
C GLU A 182 4.60 14.96 -5.49
N GLY A 183 5.89 15.28 -5.70
CA GLY A 183 7.02 14.59 -5.07
C GLY A 183 7.04 14.70 -3.55
N GLU A 184 6.64 15.85 -2.97
CA GLU A 184 6.62 16.04 -1.52
C GLU A 184 5.47 15.25 -0.87
N VAL A 185 4.29 15.23 -1.52
CA VAL A 185 3.12 14.46 -1.06
C VAL A 185 3.38 12.96 -1.15
N VAL A 186 4.01 12.51 -2.23
CA VAL A 186 4.43 11.11 -2.38
C VAL A 186 5.44 10.72 -1.31
N ALA A 187 6.41 11.58 -1.00
CA ALA A 187 7.45 11.30 -0.01
C ALA A 187 6.92 11.23 1.43
N THR A 188 5.88 12.00 1.76
CA THR A 188 5.36 12.11 3.15
C THR A 188 4.10 11.29 3.42
N ALA A 189 3.29 11.01 2.41
CA ALA A 189 1.98 10.38 2.58
C ALA A 189 1.68 9.23 1.60
N GLY A 190 2.62 8.91 0.70
CA GLY A 190 2.46 7.80 -0.24
C GLY A 190 2.61 6.44 0.43
N SER A 191 1.69 5.52 0.13
CA SER A 191 1.89 4.09 0.36
C SER A 191 2.56 3.50 -0.88
N GLN A 192 3.63 2.73 -0.67
CA GLN A 192 4.41 2.15 -1.75
C GLN A 192 4.40 0.63 -1.63
N GLU A 193 4.21 -0.04 -2.77
CA GLU A 193 4.28 -1.49 -2.89
C GLU A 193 5.19 -1.85 -4.05
N ALA A 194 5.99 -2.91 -3.91
CA ALA A 194 6.79 -3.46 -5.00
C ALA A 194 6.50 -4.95 -5.13
N LEU A 195 6.25 -5.40 -6.35
CA LEU A 195 5.99 -6.79 -6.70
C LEU A 195 7.02 -7.24 -7.73
N SER A 196 7.45 -8.50 -7.63
CA SER A 196 8.32 -9.12 -8.62
C SER A 196 7.74 -10.47 -9.00
N LEU A 197 7.70 -10.76 -10.30
CA LEU A 197 7.29 -12.06 -10.81
C LEU A 197 8.11 -12.44 -12.03
N VAL A 198 8.07 -13.72 -12.36
CA VAL A 198 8.62 -14.25 -13.60
C VAL A 198 7.46 -14.68 -14.49
N ALA A 199 7.39 -14.14 -15.70
CA ALA A 199 6.34 -14.44 -16.66
C ALA A 199 6.91 -15.07 -17.93
N HIS A 200 6.07 -15.85 -18.61
CA HIS A 200 6.34 -16.36 -19.94
C HIS A 200 5.48 -15.57 -20.92
N VAL A 201 6.12 -14.83 -21.82
CA VAL A 201 5.44 -13.93 -22.76
C VAL A 201 5.89 -14.24 -24.18
N LEU A 202 5.09 -13.83 -25.16
CA LEU A 202 5.47 -13.97 -26.56
C LEU A 202 6.74 -13.16 -26.86
N CYS A 203 7.69 -13.82 -27.50
CA CYS A 203 8.88 -13.17 -28.03
C CYS A 203 8.55 -12.43 -29.33
N PRO A 204 9.12 -11.23 -29.57
CA PRO A 204 9.15 -10.62 -30.90
C PRO A 204 10.06 -11.38 -31.86
#